data_AF-A0A3B0KFL7-F1
#
_entry.id   AF-A0A3B0KFL7-F1
#
_cell.length_a   1.000
_cell.length_b   1.000
_cell.length_c   1.000
_cell.angle_alpha   90.00
_cell.angle_beta   90.00
_cell.angle_gamma   90.00
#
_symmetry.space_group_name_H-M   'P 1'
#
loop_
_entity.id
_entity.type
_entity.pdbx_description
1 polymer ?
#
loop_
_entity_poly.entity_id
_entity_poly.type
_entity_poly.pdbx_seq_one_letter_code
_entity_poly.pdbx_strand_id
1 'polypeptide(L)'
;MVAGGASDTGGVKPMAIAGRMVRERERLIGMTPEERAWRKQWLKDQELHHGARKVPALELEMNNPIKRFYRAPLDKLCNVLTPALGFQRAYTIRFWTGKALMALTGIYATAYYFKYNQNDWTRKGGWRVISSRKSCVPGDEGYPRVSDRSAPSDYAARGFKESPL
;
A
#
# COMPACT_ATOMS: atom_id res chain seq x y z
N MET A 1 13.53 0.32 -47.28
CA MET A 1 14.57 0.88 -46.40
C MET A 1 14.28 0.38 -44.99
N VAL A 2 15.05 -0.60 -44.51
CA VAL A 2 14.85 -1.18 -43.16
C VAL A 2 15.60 -0.29 -42.17
N ALA A 3 14.89 0.24 -41.19
CA ALA A 3 15.45 1.08 -40.14
C ALA A 3 16.56 0.31 -39.40
N GLY A 4 17.79 0.85 -39.45
CA GLY A 4 18.91 0.36 -38.66
C GLY A 4 18.64 0.69 -37.18
N GLY A 5 18.07 -0.27 -36.47
CA GLY A 5 17.87 -0.16 -35.02
C GLY A 5 19.23 -0.06 -34.32
N ALA A 6 19.41 0.96 -33.49
CA ALA A 6 20.55 1.07 -32.61
C ALA A 6 20.59 -0.16 -31.70
N SER A 7 21.64 -0.98 -31.80
CA SER A 7 21.87 -2.08 -30.86
C SER A 7 22.48 -1.54 -29.58
N ASP A 8 22.03 -2.02 -28.40
CA ASP A 8 22.56 -1.64 -27.08
C ASP A 8 24.09 -1.81 -26.93
N THR A 9 24.71 -2.57 -27.84
CA THR A 9 26.13 -2.92 -27.87
C THR A 9 26.89 -2.38 -29.09
N GLY A 10 26.36 -1.35 -29.78
CA GLY A 10 27.09 -0.64 -30.83
C GLY A 10 27.47 -1.48 -32.06
N GLY A 11 26.67 -2.46 -32.44
CA GLY A 11 26.83 -3.31 -33.63
C GLY A 11 27.45 -4.68 -33.35
N VAL A 12 27.92 -4.93 -32.12
CA VAL A 12 28.52 -6.20 -31.71
C VAL A 12 27.46 -7.09 -31.05
N LYS A 13 27.37 -8.37 -31.42
CA LYS A 13 26.45 -9.29 -30.74
C LYS A 13 26.82 -9.38 -29.25
N PRO A 14 25.91 -9.09 -28.30
CA PRO A 14 26.21 -9.25 -26.89
C PRO A 14 26.51 -10.72 -26.59
N MET A 15 27.73 -11.00 -26.13
CA MET A 15 28.10 -12.32 -25.66
C MET A 15 27.89 -12.37 -24.15
N ALA A 16 27.07 -13.30 -23.68
CA ALA A 16 26.90 -13.53 -22.26
C ALA A 16 28.18 -14.17 -21.69
N ILE A 17 28.94 -13.41 -20.89
CA ILE A 17 30.19 -13.86 -20.22
C ILE A 17 29.94 -15.13 -19.37
N ALA A 18 28.71 -15.29 -18.89
CA ALA A 18 28.31 -16.41 -18.06
C ALA A 18 28.20 -17.77 -18.79
N GLY A 19 28.30 -17.80 -20.13
CA GLY A 19 28.37 -19.03 -20.94
C GLY A 19 27.10 -19.90 -20.91
N ARG A 20 27.21 -21.16 -21.36
CA ARG A 20 26.07 -22.11 -21.40
C ARG A 20 25.51 -22.44 -20.01
N MET A 21 26.35 -22.33 -18.98
CA MET A 21 26.04 -22.71 -17.59
C MET A 21 25.03 -21.80 -16.89
N VAL A 22 24.63 -20.69 -17.49
CA VAL A 22 23.48 -19.89 -16.99
C VAL A 22 22.21 -20.73 -16.96
N ARG A 23 21.99 -21.55 -17.99
CA ARG A 23 20.78 -22.38 -18.09
C ARG A 23 20.93 -23.62 -17.22
N GLU A 24 19.93 -23.89 -16.40
CA GLU A 24 19.91 -25.04 -15.48
C GLU A 24 19.96 -26.38 -16.24
N ARG A 25 19.29 -26.45 -17.39
CA ARG A 25 19.28 -27.66 -18.23
C ARG A 25 20.66 -28.05 -18.75
N GLU A 26 21.47 -27.07 -19.14
CA GLU A 26 22.85 -27.29 -19.60
C GLU A 26 23.74 -27.81 -18.46
N ARG A 27 23.46 -27.41 -17.22
CA ARG A 27 24.18 -27.92 -16.04
C ARG A 27 23.80 -29.37 -15.74
N LEU A 28 22.56 -29.75 -15.98
CA LEU A 28 22.05 -31.11 -15.75
C LEU A 28 22.57 -32.13 -16.77
N ILE A 29 22.89 -31.70 -18.00
CA ILE A 29 23.50 -32.55 -19.04
C ILE A 29 24.92 -32.99 -18.65
N GLY A 30 25.61 -32.20 -17.82
CA GLY A 30 26.95 -32.50 -17.30
C GLY A 30 27.92 -31.34 -17.50
N MET A 31 28.90 -31.22 -16.60
CA MET A 31 29.93 -30.18 -16.64
C MET A 31 31.33 -30.81 -16.62
N THR A 32 32.20 -30.33 -17.49
CA THR A 32 33.63 -30.67 -17.43
C THR A 32 34.26 -30.09 -16.16
N PRO A 33 35.43 -30.62 -15.72
CA PRO A 33 36.14 -30.07 -14.56
C PRO A 33 36.47 -28.58 -14.71
N GLU A 34 36.86 -28.16 -15.91
CA GLU A 34 37.19 -26.77 -16.24
C GLU A 34 35.97 -25.85 -16.13
N GLU A 35 34.83 -26.29 -16.66
CA GLU A 35 33.58 -25.53 -16.58
C GLU A 35 33.07 -25.40 -15.14
N ARG A 36 33.31 -26.42 -14.32
CA ARG A 36 32.98 -26.38 -12.89
C ARG A 36 33.85 -25.37 -12.15
N ALA A 37 35.14 -25.31 -12.46
CA ALA A 37 36.06 -24.31 -11.91
C ALA A 37 35.67 -22.89 -12.34
N TRP A 38 35.36 -22.69 -13.63
CA TRP A 38 34.86 -21.42 -14.16
C TRP A 38 33.57 -20.97 -13.47
N ARG A 39 32.60 -21.88 -13.31
CA ARG A 39 31.32 -21.55 -12.66
C ARG A 39 31.52 -21.21 -11.19
N LYS A 40 32.42 -21.90 -10.49
CA LYS A 40 32.78 -21.58 -9.10
C LYS A 40 33.35 -20.16 -8.98
N GLN A 41 34.25 -19.78 -9.90
CA GLN A 41 34.79 -18.42 -9.94
C GLN A 41 33.69 -17.40 -10.25
N TRP A 42 32.90 -17.63 -11.30
CA TRP A 42 31.80 -16.73 -11.68
C TRP A 42 30.82 -16.49 -10.53
N LEU A 43 30.43 -17.54 -9.80
CA LEU A 43 29.53 -17.41 -8.65
C LEU A 43 30.14 -16.57 -7.54
N LYS A 44 31.44 -16.75 -7.28
CA LYS A 44 32.17 -15.96 -6.31
C LYS A 44 32.29 -14.49 -6.73
N ASP A 45 32.44 -14.23 -8.03
CA ASP A 45 32.48 -12.87 -8.57
C ASP A 45 31.12 -12.16 -8.47
N GLN A 46 30.01 -12.90 -8.32
CA GLN A 46 28.69 -12.30 -8.05
C GLN A 46 28.52 -11.87 -6.58
N GLU A 47 29.41 -12.30 -5.67
CA GLU A 47 29.38 -11.85 -4.29
C GLU A 47 29.85 -10.39 -4.24
N LEU A 48 28.92 -9.47 -3.98
CA LEU A 48 29.30 -8.07 -3.80
C LEU A 48 30.16 -7.93 -2.53
N HIS A 49 31.37 -7.40 -2.68
CA HIS A 49 32.30 -7.14 -1.58
C HIS A 49 31.75 -6.21 -0.48
N HIS A 50 30.70 -5.45 -0.78
CA HIS A 50 30.07 -4.49 0.12
C HIS A 50 28.57 -4.55 -0.11
N GLY A 51 27.80 -4.52 0.99
CA GLY A 51 26.35 -4.45 0.93
C GLY A 51 25.88 -3.19 0.17
N ALA A 52 24.59 -3.14 -0.17
CA ALA A 52 24.01 -2.02 -0.91
C ALA A 52 24.42 -0.67 -0.30
N ARG A 53 25.12 0.15 -1.11
CA ARG A 53 25.61 1.46 -0.66
C ARG A 53 24.44 2.40 -0.50
N LYS A 54 24.18 2.85 0.73
CA LYS A 54 23.23 3.94 0.98
C LYS A 54 23.86 5.25 0.51
N VAL A 55 23.24 5.90 -0.48
CA VAL A 55 23.68 7.20 -1.02
C VAL A 55 22.70 8.27 -0.53
N PRO A 56 23.08 9.11 0.45
CA PRO A 56 22.18 10.10 1.03
C PRO A 56 21.66 11.11 0.01
N ALA A 57 22.46 11.45 -1.01
CA ALA A 57 22.07 12.36 -2.08
C ALA A 57 20.89 11.81 -2.89
N LEU A 58 20.89 10.51 -3.22
CA LEU A 58 19.78 9.88 -3.92
C LEU A 58 18.51 9.84 -3.04
N GLU A 59 18.64 9.55 -1.75
CA GLU A 59 17.47 9.56 -0.85
C GLU A 59 16.88 10.97 -0.69
N LEU A 60 17.72 12.00 -0.74
CA LEU A 60 17.32 13.40 -0.80
C LEU A 60 16.53 13.60 -2.10
N GLU A 61 17.16 13.47 -3.26
CA GLU A 61 16.57 13.77 -4.58
C GLU A 61 15.28 12.98 -4.87
N MET A 62 15.21 11.71 -4.47
CA MET A 62 14.03 10.87 -4.69
C MET A 62 12.82 11.22 -3.81
N ASN A 63 13.00 12.00 -2.74
CA ASN A 63 11.92 12.34 -1.81
C ASN A 63 11.64 13.83 -1.76
N ASN A 64 10.40 14.22 -2.09
CA ASN A 64 9.93 15.60 -2.02
C ASN A 64 10.05 16.19 -0.60
N PRO A 65 10.30 17.50 -0.43
CA PRO A 65 10.41 18.15 0.88
C PRO A 65 9.19 17.92 1.79
N ILE A 66 7.98 18.00 1.24
CA ILE A 66 6.72 17.73 1.98
C ILE A 66 6.72 16.31 2.53
N LYS A 67 7.18 15.35 1.70
CA LYS A 67 7.26 13.94 2.07
C LYS A 67 8.25 13.70 3.20
N ARG A 68 9.36 14.44 3.21
CA ARG A 68 10.36 14.36 4.29
C ARG A 68 9.82 14.94 5.59
N PHE A 69 9.10 16.06 5.52
CA PHE A 69 8.56 16.74 6.71
C PHE A 69 7.65 15.81 7.54
N TYR A 70 6.63 15.21 6.93
CA TYR A 70 5.72 14.35 7.69
C TYR A 70 6.33 12.98 8.05
N ARG A 71 7.37 12.54 7.33
CA ARG A 71 8.10 11.28 7.62
C ARG A 71 9.12 11.41 8.75
N ALA A 72 9.70 12.60 8.93
CA ALA A 72 10.75 12.88 9.90
C ALA A 72 10.48 12.36 11.33
N PRO A 73 9.30 12.58 11.94
CA PRO A 73 9.04 12.07 13.30
C PRO A 73 9.09 10.54 13.38
N LEU A 74 8.49 9.87 12.39
CA LEU A 74 8.49 8.41 12.31
C LEU A 74 9.90 7.85 11.97
N ASP A 75 10.76 8.63 11.30
CA ASP A 75 12.12 8.21 10.94
C ASP A 75 13.01 8.28 12.18
N LYS A 76 12.87 9.33 12.98
CA LYS A 76 13.52 9.44 14.29
C LYS A 76 13.14 8.27 15.19
N LEU A 77 11.85 7.92 15.26
CA LEU A 77 11.38 6.76 16.02
C LEU A 77 12.03 5.46 15.55
N CYS A 78 12.11 5.23 14.24
CA CYS A 78 12.79 4.06 13.68
C CYS A 78 14.27 4.02 14.09
N ASN A 79 14.98 5.14 13.98
CA ASN A 79 16.40 5.22 14.29
C ASN A 79 16.69 4.96 15.78
N VAL A 80 15.83 5.45 16.67
CA VAL A 80 15.93 5.22 18.12
C VAL A 80 15.66 3.75 18.47
N LEU A 81 14.72 3.10 17.79
CA LEU A 81 14.37 1.70 18.03
C LEU A 81 15.32 0.69 17.37
N THR A 82 16.03 1.11 16.31
CA THR A 82 16.96 0.25 15.54
C THR A 82 18.04 -0.43 16.40
N PRO A 83 18.76 0.24 17.32
CA PRO A 83 19.80 -0.42 18.11
C PRO A 83 19.27 -1.52 19.04
N ALA A 84 18.02 -1.42 19.50
CA ALA A 84 17.43 -2.40 20.42
C ALA A 84 16.74 -3.57 19.71
N LEU A 85 16.06 -3.31 18.60
CA LEU A 85 15.17 -4.29 17.93
C LEU A 85 15.73 -4.82 16.60
N GLY A 86 16.78 -4.18 16.06
CA GLY A 86 17.24 -4.39 14.70
C GLY A 86 16.38 -3.65 13.67
N PHE A 87 16.97 -3.41 12.49
CA PHE A 87 16.36 -2.59 11.44
C PHE A 87 14.99 -3.10 10.97
N GLN A 88 14.86 -4.41 10.74
CA GLN A 88 13.63 -5.01 10.17
C GLN A 88 12.41 -4.79 11.08
N ARG A 89 12.59 -4.96 12.40
CA ARG A 89 11.52 -4.79 13.39
C ARG A 89 11.20 -3.32 13.60
N ALA A 90 12.23 -2.47 13.73
CA ALA A 90 12.04 -1.02 13.84
C ALA A 90 11.32 -0.42 12.62
N TYR A 91 11.66 -0.88 11.41
CA TYR A 91 10.99 -0.46 10.17
C TYR A 91 9.52 -0.90 10.12
N THR A 92 9.24 -2.15 10.54
CA THR A 92 7.87 -2.66 10.63
C THR A 92 7.01 -1.82 11.57
N ILE A 93 7.56 -1.45 12.74
CA ILE A 93 6.89 -0.58 13.71
C ILE A 93 6.61 0.78 13.07
N ARG A 94 7.63 1.44 12.51
CA ARG A 94 7.48 2.73 11.80
C ARG A 94 6.33 2.69 10.78
N PHE A 95 6.29 1.65 9.95
CA PHE A 95 5.29 1.51 8.89
C PHE A 95 3.87 1.39 9.44
N TRP A 96 3.66 0.50 10.40
CA TRP A 96 2.34 0.26 10.99
C TRP A 96 1.87 1.40 11.87
N THR A 97 2.75 2.04 12.64
CA THR A 97 2.40 3.22 13.44
C THR A 97 1.88 4.35 12.56
N GLY A 98 2.52 4.62 11.42
CA GLY A 98 2.04 5.63 10.48
C GLY A 98 0.66 5.30 9.90
N LYS A 99 0.43 4.04 9.53
CA LYS A 99 -0.87 3.56 9.01
C LYS A 99 -1.97 3.60 10.07
N ALA A 100 -1.67 3.18 11.29
CA ALA A 100 -2.59 3.23 12.41
C ALA A 100 -3.01 4.67 12.73
N LEU A 101 -2.05 5.60 12.77
CA LEU A 101 -2.34 7.02 13.03
C LEU A 101 -3.20 7.64 11.93
N MET A 102 -2.92 7.35 10.66
CA MET A 102 -3.76 7.79 9.54
C MET A 102 -5.18 7.20 9.62
N ALA A 103 -5.31 5.90 9.90
CA ALA A 103 -6.60 5.25 10.04
C ALA A 103 -7.41 5.82 11.19
N LEU A 104 -6.79 6.00 12.36
CA LEU A 104 -7.41 6.57 13.55
C LEU A 104 -7.88 8.00 13.28
N THR A 105 -7.02 8.83 12.69
CA THR A 105 -7.37 10.21 12.33
C THR A 105 -8.55 10.24 11.35
N GLY A 106 -8.55 9.37 10.34
CA GLY A 106 -9.66 9.26 9.38
C GLY A 106 -10.97 8.83 10.02
N ILE A 107 -10.94 7.85 10.93
CA ILE A 107 -12.12 7.38 11.67
C ILE A 107 -12.68 8.50 12.53
N TYR A 108 -11.84 9.17 13.33
CA TYR A 108 -12.29 10.25 14.20
C TYR A 108 -12.82 11.45 13.40
N ALA A 109 -12.14 11.86 12.33
CA ALA A 109 -12.60 12.94 11.48
C ALA A 109 -13.96 12.62 10.83
N THR A 110 -14.12 11.38 10.34
CA THR A 110 -15.37 10.91 9.73
C THR A 110 -16.50 10.85 10.76
N ALA A 111 -16.25 10.27 11.93
CA ALA A 111 -17.23 10.17 13.02
C ALA A 111 -17.65 11.56 13.53
N TYR A 112 -16.69 12.47 13.71
CA TYR A 112 -16.95 13.85 14.08
C TYR A 112 -17.79 14.58 13.03
N TYR A 113 -17.46 14.40 11.74
CA TYR A 113 -18.22 14.98 10.64
C TYR A 113 -19.67 14.49 10.65
N PHE A 114 -19.90 13.16 10.72
CA PHE A 114 -21.25 12.60 10.80
C PHE A 114 -22.01 13.02 12.06
N LYS A 115 -21.32 13.28 13.18
CA LYS A 115 -21.98 13.70 14.43
C LYS A 115 -22.52 15.13 14.37
N TYR A 116 -21.77 16.06 13.76
CA TYR A 116 -22.12 17.49 13.81
C TYR A 116 -22.65 18.07 12.48
N ASN A 117 -22.49 17.33 11.38
CA ASN A 117 -22.92 17.74 10.04
C ASN A 117 -23.95 16.76 9.46
N GLN A 118 -24.87 16.27 10.31
CA GLN A 118 -26.01 15.48 9.85
C GLN A 118 -26.85 16.28 8.85
N ASN A 119 -27.32 15.59 7.81
CA ASN A 119 -28.15 16.17 6.76
C ASN A 119 -29.61 16.19 7.22
N ASP A 120 -29.98 17.25 7.92
CA ASP A 120 -31.36 17.52 8.33
C ASP A 120 -32.09 18.40 7.31
N TRP A 121 -33.42 18.41 7.38
CA TRP A 121 -34.27 19.22 6.51
C TRP A 121 -33.94 20.73 6.54
N THR A 122 -33.38 21.23 7.65
CA THR A 122 -32.99 22.64 7.84
C THR A 122 -31.69 23.03 7.13
N ARG A 123 -30.88 22.06 6.70
CA ARG A 123 -29.55 22.30 6.10
C ARG A 123 -29.48 21.77 4.67
N LYS A 124 -28.75 22.48 3.80
CA LYS A 124 -28.51 22.06 2.41
C LYS A 124 -27.30 21.12 2.25
N GLY A 125 -26.43 21.03 3.25
CA GLY A 125 -25.20 20.25 3.22
C GLY A 125 -25.25 18.96 4.05
N GLY A 126 -24.11 18.29 4.19
CA GLY A 126 -23.98 17.07 4.96
C GLY A 126 -24.24 15.80 4.14
N TRP A 127 -23.63 14.70 4.57
CA TRP A 127 -23.84 13.40 3.91
C TRP A 127 -25.21 12.83 4.25
N ARG A 128 -25.94 12.43 3.20
CA ARG A 128 -27.25 11.79 3.36
C ARG A 128 -27.07 10.31 3.62
N VAL A 129 -27.41 9.87 4.83
CA VAL A 129 -27.42 8.46 5.22
C VAL A 129 -28.86 7.99 5.23
N ILE A 130 -29.19 7.03 4.35
CA ILE A 130 -30.48 6.33 4.37
C ILE A 130 -30.18 4.89 4.70
N SER A 131 -30.59 4.43 5.89
CA SER A 131 -30.55 3.02 6.23
C SER A 131 -31.78 2.31 5.68
N SER A 132 -31.56 1.10 5.17
CA SER A 132 -32.63 0.14 4.93
C SER A 132 -33.13 -0.40 6.28
N ARG A 133 -34.36 -0.93 6.28
CA ARG A 133 -34.89 -1.65 7.44
C ARG A 133 -34.05 -2.91 7.71
N LYS A 134 -33.97 -3.31 8.98
CA LYS A 134 -33.45 -4.63 9.33
C LYS A 134 -34.39 -5.71 8.78
N SER A 135 -33.82 -6.83 8.31
CA SER A 135 -34.60 -8.00 7.93
C SER A 135 -35.33 -8.54 9.17
N CYS A 136 -36.55 -9.03 8.98
CA CYS A 136 -37.36 -9.64 10.04
C CYS A 136 -38.01 -10.89 9.44
N VAL A 137 -37.73 -12.05 10.02
CA VAL A 137 -38.25 -13.34 9.56
C VAL A 137 -39.31 -13.89 10.54
N PRO A 138 -40.17 -14.83 10.10
CA PRO A 138 -41.10 -15.50 11.01
C PRO A 138 -40.33 -16.17 12.16
N GLY A 139 -40.61 -15.76 13.40
CA GLY A 139 -39.91 -16.24 14.60
C GLY A 139 -39.00 -15.20 15.27
N ASP A 140 -38.68 -14.09 14.59
CA ASP A 140 -37.98 -12.96 15.22
C ASP A 140 -38.92 -12.12 16.09
N GLU A 141 -38.36 -11.49 17.13
CA GLU A 141 -39.09 -10.51 17.95
C GLU A 141 -39.52 -9.31 17.09
N GLY A 142 -40.83 -9.17 16.88
CA GLY A 142 -41.44 -8.10 16.07
C GLY A 142 -41.95 -8.53 14.70
N TYR A 143 -42.01 -9.82 14.37
CA TYR A 143 -42.69 -10.30 13.15
C TYR A 143 -44.23 -10.18 13.26
N PRO A 144 -44.95 -9.71 12.22
CA PRO A 144 -44.46 -9.14 10.96
C PRO A 144 -44.18 -7.64 11.07
N ARG A 145 -42.91 -7.22 11.05
CA ARG A 145 -42.54 -5.80 11.05
C ARG A 145 -42.82 -5.19 9.67
N VAL A 146 -43.94 -4.48 9.56
CA VAL A 146 -44.29 -3.68 8.37
C VAL A 146 -43.38 -2.46 8.22
N SER A 147 -43.36 -1.82 7.05
CA SER A 147 -42.51 -0.66 6.80
C SER A 147 -42.98 0.57 7.58
N ASP A 148 -42.08 1.22 8.31
CA ASP A 148 -42.34 2.49 9.01
C ASP A 148 -42.57 3.67 8.05
N ARG A 149 -42.20 3.50 6.77
CA ARG A 149 -42.39 4.48 5.70
C ARG A 149 -43.55 4.02 4.82
N SER A 150 -44.67 4.72 4.88
CA SER A 150 -45.90 4.38 4.15
C SER A 150 -46.17 5.33 2.99
N ALA A 151 -45.72 6.58 3.09
CA ALA A 151 -45.89 7.60 2.05
C ALA A 151 -44.59 7.85 1.27
N PRO A 152 -44.67 8.24 -0.03
CA PRO A 152 -43.50 8.63 -0.81
C PRO A 152 -42.68 9.78 -0.19
N SER A 153 -43.33 10.68 0.56
CA SER A 153 -42.67 11.80 1.23
C SER A 153 -41.78 11.37 2.42
N ASP A 154 -42.00 10.18 3.00
CA ASP A 154 -41.23 9.66 4.14
C ASP A 154 -39.77 9.39 3.77
N TYR A 155 -39.51 9.08 2.50
CA TYR A 155 -38.17 8.79 2.01
C TYR A 155 -37.27 10.04 1.93
N ALA A 156 -37.86 11.24 1.92
CA ALA A 156 -37.16 12.53 1.78
C ALA A 156 -37.40 13.50 2.95
N ALA A 157 -38.10 13.07 4.00
CA ALA A 157 -38.51 13.94 5.11
C ALA A 157 -37.33 14.51 5.91
N ARG A 158 -36.18 13.83 6.01
CA ARG A 158 -34.96 14.32 6.69
C ARG A 158 -35.22 14.91 8.10
N GLY A 159 -36.01 14.20 8.90
CA GLY A 159 -36.37 14.65 10.25
C GLY A 159 -37.43 15.77 10.32
N PHE A 160 -38.00 16.20 9.19
CA PHE A 160 -39.03 17.25 9.16
C PHE A 160 -40.26 16.90 10.00
N LYS A 161 -40.71 15.63 9.94
CA LYS A 161 -41.87 15.14 10.69
C LYS A 161 -41.64 15.07 12.20
N GLU A 162 -40.39 15.07 12.64
CA GLU A 162 -40.00 15.07 14.06
C GLU A 162 -39.71 16.50 14.56
N SER A 163 -39.79 17.49 13.67
CA SER A 163 -39.62 18.88 14.04
C SER A 163 -40.86 19.40 14.78
N PRO A 164 -40.72 20.39 15.68
CA PRO A 164 -41.84 20.93 16.46
C PRO A 164 -42.82 21.80 15.63
N LEU A 165 -42.68 21.83 14.30
CA LEU A 165 -43.46 22.63 13.35
C LEU A 165 -44.52 21.79 12.63
#